data_AF-A0A925LF53-F1
#
_entry.id   AF-A0A925LF53-F1
#
_cell.length_a   1.000
_cell.length_b   1.000
_cell.length_c   1.000
_cell.angle_alpha   90.00
_cell.angle_beta   90.00
_cell.angle_gamma   90.00
#
_symmetry.space_group_name_H-M   'P 1'
#
loop_
_entity.id
_entity.type
_entity.pdbx_description
1 polymer ?
#
loop_
_entity_poly.entity_id
_entity_poly.type
_entity_poly.pdbx_seq_one_letter_code
_entity_poly.pdbx_strand_id
1 'polypeptide(L)'
;ASFIIGIFLSLIQILLAKVDTSKFFGDIIGGALVAIVGLILFYYAHLGTNFDLIIIGGIMPLVPGVALTNAIRDTIQGDFLSGISRTADAFIVAMSVAVGVGSILKLYNVYMGGLLQ
;
A
#
# COMPACT_ATOMS: atom_id res chain seq x y z
N ALA A 1 18.33 -3.07 -12.36
CA ALA A 1 16.93 -3.44 -12.65
C ALA A 1 16.01 -3.11 -11.47
N SER A 2 15.96 -3.97 -10.46
CA SER A 2 15.07 -3.87 -9.30
C SER A 2 15.29 -2.60 -8.47
N PHE A 3 16.53 -2.08 -8.42
CA PHE A 3 16.86 -0.83 -7.73
C PHE A 3 16.18 0.40 -8.36
N ILE A 4 16.06 0.45 -9.69
CA ILE A 4 15.45 1.56 -10.43
C ILE A 4 13.94 1.58 -10.19
N ILE A 5 13.31 0.40 -10.19
CA ILE A 5 11.90 0.22 -9.89
C ILE A 5 11.58 0.65 -8.46
N GLY A 6 12.41 0.24 -7.49
CA GLY A 6 12.26 0.65 -6.10
C GLY A 6 12.38 2.16 -5.90
N ILE A 7 13.31 2.82 -6.62
CA ILE A 7 13.42 4.29 -6.61
C ILE A 7 12.18 4.94 -7.22
N PHE A 8 11.70 4.44 -8.37
CA PHE A 8 10.56 5.03 -9.05
C PHE A 8 9.26 4.90 -8.24
N LEU A 9 9.03 3.73 -7.64
CA LEU A 9 7.92 3.48 -6.70
C LEU A 9 8.03 4.37 -5.45
N SER A 10 9.21 4.44 -4.84
CA SER A 10 9.44 5.30 -3.67
C SER A 10 9.21 6.78 -3.99
N LEU A 11 9.64 7.25 -5.16
CA LEU A 11 9.44 8.64 -5.59
C LEU A 11 7.95 8.97 -5.72
N ILE A 12 7.18 8.08 -6.35
CA ILE A 12 5.73 8.22 -6.52
C ILE A 12 5.02 8.24 -5.16
N GLN A 13 5.44 7.40 -4.22
CA GLN A 13 4.87 7.41 -2.86
C GLN A 13 5.12 8.73 -2.12
N ILE A 14 6.33 9.28 -2.23
CA ILE A 14 6.67 10.58 -1.61
C ILE A 14 5.87 11.71 -2.24
N LEU A 15 5.67 11.67 -3.57
CA LEU A 15 4.83 12.63 -4.29
C LEU A 15 3.36 12.54 -3.88
N LEU A 16 2.88 11.33 -3.61
CA LEU A 16 1.48 11.11 -3.23
C LEU A 16 1.20 11.43 -1.75
N ALA A 17 2.17 11.21 -0.87
CA ALA A 17 2.11 11.65 0.52
C ALA A 17 1.99 13.18 0.69
N LYS A 18 2.25 13.94 -0.38
CA LYS A 18 2.09 15.41 -0.44
C LYS A 18 0.70 15.87 -0.86
N VAL A 19 -0.22 14.97 -1.21
CA VAL A 19 -1.59 15.35 -1.59
C VAL A 19 -2.41 15.54 -0.30
N ASP A 20 -2.80 16.78 -0.01
CA ASP A 20 -3.65 17.17 1.14
C ASP A 20 -5.09 16.62 0.99
N THR A 21 -5.25 15.31 1.16
CA THR A 21 -6.56 14.65 1.27
C THR A 21 -6.70 14.05 2.67
N SER A 22 -7.93 13.80 3.14
CA SER A 22 -8.14 13.02 4.36
C SER A 22 -7.40 11.67 4.27
N LYS A 23 -6.66 11.29 5.33
CA LYS A 23 -5.81 10.07 5.39
C LYS A 23 -6.44 8.86 4.71
N PHE A 24 -7.69 8.53 5.07
CA PHE A 24 -8.46 7.43 4.48
C PHE A 24 -8.46 7.41 2.94
N PHE A 25 -8.85 8.52 2.30
CA PHE A 25 -8.90 8.60 0.85
C PHE A 25 -7.49 8.62 0.23
N GLY A 26 -6.53 9.25 0.90
CA GLY A 26 -5.13 9.24 0.48
C GLY A 26 -4.54 7.82 0.43
N ASP A 27 -4.86 7.00 1.44
CA ASP A 27 -4.38 5.61 1.55
C ASP A 27 -5.03 4.69 0.51
N ILE A 28 -6.32 4.88 0.18
CA ILE A 28 -6.99 4.17 -0.92
C ILE A 28 -6.31 4.50 -2.26
N ILE A 29 -6.17 5.80 -2.55
CA ILE A 29 -5.58 6.26 -3.81
C ILE A 29 -4.11 5.85 -3.90
N GLY A 30 -3.38 5.85 -2.78
CA GLY A 30 -2.00 5.39 -2.71
C GLY A 30 -1.82 3.90 -2.93
N GLY A 31 -2.62 3.07 -2.26
CA GLY A 31 -2.65 1.64 -2.54
C GLY A 31 -2.98 1.36 -4.01
N ALA A 32 -3.94 2.10 -4.57
CA ALA A 32 -4.32 1.96 -5.97
C ALA A 32 -3.19 2.36 -6.94
N LEU A 33 -2.58 3.53 -6.76
CA LEU A 33 -1.50 3.99 -7.63
C LEU A 33 -0.28 3.06 -7.55
N VAL A 34 0.07 2.55 -6.38
CA VAL A 34 1.16 1.57 -6.23
C VAL A 34 0.90 0.32 -7.07
N ALA A 35 -0.33 -0.22 -7.04
CA ALA A 35 -0.68 -1.41 -7.80
C ALA A 35 -0.67 -1.14 -9.33
N ILE A 36 -1.18 0.02 -9.78
CA ILE A 36 -1.16 0.42 -11.20
C ILE A 36 0.28 0.59 -11.69
N VAL A 37 1.11 1.32 -10.94
CA VAL A 37 2.51 1.58 -11.30
C VAL A 37 3.31 0.28 -11.30
N GLY A 38 3.10 -0.59 -10.31
CA GLY A 38 3.71 -1.92 -10.27
C GLY A 38 3.37 -2.75 -11.51
N LEU A 39 2.12 -2.69 -11.97
CA LEU A 39 1.68 -3.38 -13.19
C LEU A 39 2.32 -2.80 -14.47
N ILE A 40 2.36 -1.47 -14.60
CA ILE A 40 2.99 -0.79 -15.73
C ILE A 40 4.47 -1.14 -15.81
N LEU A 41 5.18 -1.11 -14.67
CA LEU A 41 6.59 -1.46 -14.60
C LEU A 41 6.84 -2.93 -14.93
N PHE A 42 5.98 -3.84 -14.49
CA PHE A 42 6.10 -5.26 -14.84
C PHE A 42 5.97 -5.47 -16.36
N TYR A 43 4.95 -4.86 -16.99
CA TYR A 43 4.66 -5.05 -18.42
C TYR A 43 5.68 -4.37 -19.34
N TYR A 44 5.98 -3.09 -19.11
CA TYR A 44 6.86 -2.32 -20.01
C TYR A 44 8.34 -2.59 -19.79
N ALA A 45 8.74 -2.84 -18.54
CA ALA A 45 10.14 -2.89 -18.20
C ALA A 45 10.69 -4.32 -18.31
N HIS A 46 9.86 -5.38 -18.26
CA HIS A 46 10.30 -6.78 -18.07
C HIS A 46 11.29 -6.94 -16.90
N LEU A 47 11.33 -5.95 -16.00
CA LEU A 47 12.35 -5.77 -14.98
C LEU A 47 11.80 -6.31 -13.65
N GLY A 48 11.31 -7.54 -13.64
CA GLY A 48 10.76 -8.15 -12.45
C GLY A 48 10.63 -9.65 -12.62
N THR A 49 11.35 -10.41 -11.79
CA THR A 49 11.22 -11.87 -11.78
C THR A 49 9.88 -12.31 -11.21
N ASN A 50 9.30 -11.55 -10.29
CA ASN A 50 8.03 -11.87 -9.63
C ASN A 50 7.18 -10.61 -9.43
N PHE A 51 5.97 -10.61 -9.99
CA PHE A 51 4.97 -9.55 -9.82
C PHE A 51 4.62 -9.34 -8.34
N ASP A 52 4.49 -10.43 -7.58
CA ASP A 52 4.14 -10.39 -6.15
C ASP A 52 5.16 -9.60 -5.32
N LEU A 53 6.45 -9.71 -5.64
CA LEU A 53 7.51 -8.99 -4.92
C LEU A 53 7.46 -7.48 -5.17
N ILE A 54 7.05 -7.06 -6.37
CA ILE A 54 6.90 -5.64 -6.72
C ILE A 54 5.73 -5.04 -5.93
N ILE A 55 4.62 -5.77 -5.86
CA ILE A 55 3.42 -5.35 -5.13
C ILE A 55 3.70 -5.30 -3.61
N ILE A 56 4.27 -6.36 -3.03
CA ILE A 56 4.62 -6.39 -1.60
C ILE A 56 5.59 -5.25 -1.26
N GLY A 57 6.63 -5.05 -2.07
CA GLY A 57 7.60 -3.97 -1.86
C GLY A 57 7.00 -2.57 -1.98
N GLY A 58 6.00 -2.39 -2.85
CA GLY A 58 5.26 -1.14 -2.99
C GLY A 58 4.31 -0.87 -1.82
N ILE A 59 3.70 -1.89 -1.23
CA ILE A 59 2.73 -1.72 -0.14
C ILE A 59 3.40 -1.45 1.20
N MET A 60 4.61 -1.98 1.43
CA MET A 60 5.28 -1.95 2.73
C MET A 60 5.34 -0.56 3.41
N PRO A 61 5.60 0.56 2.71
CA PRO A 61 5.64 1.88 3.35
C PRO A 61 4.26 2.45 3.73
N LEU A 62 3.19 1.96 3.11
CA LEU A 62 1.80 2.34 3.41
C LEU A 62 1.24 1.60 4.63
N VAL A 63 1.91 0.52 5.07
CA VAL A 63 1.45 -0.28 6.20
C VAL A 63 1.69 0.49 7.52
N PRO A 64 0.67 0.68 8.37
CA PRO A 64 0.77 1.45 9.60
C PRO A 64 1.46 0.67 10.74
N GLY A 65 2.61 0.05 10.47
CA GLY A 65 3.35 -0.76 11.44
C GLY A 65 3.81 0.02 12.66
N VAL A 66 4.27 1.26 12.46
CA VAL A 66 4.70 2.18 13.54
C VAL A 66 3.52 2.61 14.42
N ALA A 67 2.34 2.83 13.82
CA ALA A 67 1.13 3.18 14.57
C ALA A 67 0.69 2.02 15.47
N LEU A 68 0.74 0.78 14.96
CA LEU A 68 0.43 -0.42 15.73
C LEU A 68 1.41 -0.64 16.88
N THR A 69 2.72 -0.48 16.65
CA THR A 69 3.72 -0.61 17.72
C THR A 69 3.57 0.47 18.79
N ASN A 70 3.27 1.70 18.39
CA ASN A 70 2.96 2.79 19.34
C ASN A 70 1.68 2.51 20.13
N ALA A 71 0.63 1.95 19.50
CA ALA A 71 -0.59 1.58 20.19
C ALA A 71 -0.36 0.53 21.29
N ILE A 72 0.45 -0.49 21.01
CA ILE A 72 0.85 -1.50 21.99
C ILE A 72 1.64 -0.86 23.13
N ARG A 73 2.60 0.02 22.80
CA ARG A 73 3.40 0.75 23.80
C ARG A 73 2.51 1.58 24.73
N ASP A 74 1.59 2.36 24.19
CA ASP A 74 0.69 3.21 24.97
C ASP A 74 -0.22 2.36 25.90
N THR A 75 -0.70 1.22 25.38
CA THR A 75 -1.47 0.24 26.17
C THR A 75 -0.65 -0.31 27.34
N ILE A 76 0.63 -0.64 27.13
CA ILE A 76 1.54 -1.11 28.18
C ILE A 76 1.84 0.00 29.20
N GLN A 77 1.90 1.26 28.76
CA GLN A 77 2.12 2.43 29.61
C GLN A 77 0.86 2.82 30.42
N GLY A 78 -0.26 2.14 30.24
CA GLY A 78 -1.52 2.39 30.94
C GLY A 78 -2.44 3.42 30.26
N ASP A 79 -2.09 3.90 29.07
CA ASP A 79 -2.94 4.77 28.25
C ASP A 79 -3.75 3.95 27.23
N PHE A 80 -4.80 3.31 27.73
CA PHE A 80 -5.71 2.49 26.92
C PHE A 80 -6.50 3.30 25.90
N LEU A 81 -6.84 4.56 26.21
CA LEU A 81 -7.62 5.40 25.32
C LEU A 81 -6.80 5.77 24.07
N SER A 82 -5.53 6.14 24.26
CA SER A 82 -4.58 6.34 23.17
C SER A 82 -4.30 5.04 22.41
N GLY A 83 -4.13 3.93 23.13
CA GLY A 83 -3.92 2.60 22.54
C GLY A 83 -5.05 2.18 21.58
N ILE A 84 -6.31 2.28 22.01
CA ILE A 84 -7.47 1.95 21.17
C ILE A 84 -7.59 2.91 19.99
N SER A 85 -7.40 4.21 20.22
CA SER A 85 -7.50 5.23 19.16
C SER A 85 -6.47 5.00 18.03
N ARG A 86 -5.18 4.78 18.38
CA ARG A 86 -4.14 4.47 17.39
C ARG A 86 -4.36 3.14 16.68
N THR A 87 -4.86 2.14 17.41
CA THR A 87 -5.20 0.85 16.80
C THR A 87 -6.31 1.03 15.76
N ALA A 88 -7.36 1.79 16.09
CA ALA A 88 -8.43 2.09 15.15
C ALA A 88 -7.92 2.87 13.92
N ASP A 89 -7.08 3.90 14.11
CA ASP A 89 -6.47 4.65 12.99
C ASP A 89 -5.65 3.70 12.09
N ALA A 90 -4.82 2.83 12.68
CA ALA A 90 -4.04 1.84 11.94
C ALA A 90 -4.93 0.84 11.17
N PHE A 91 -6.04 0.37 11.76
CA PHE A 91 -6.97 -0.52 11.06
C PHE A 91 -7.64 0.17 9.87
N ILE A 92 -8.07 1.43 10.02
CA ILE A 92 -8.70 2.20 8.95
C ILE A 92 -7.73 2.39 7.79
N VAL A 93 -6.47 2.77 8.08
CA VAL A 93 -5.39 2.89 7.07
C VAL A 93 -5.17 1.54 6.38
N ALA A 94 -5.02 0.45 7.14
CA ALA A 94 -4.76 -0.87 6.57
C ALA A 94 -5.90 -1.36 5.65
N MET A 95 -7.16 -1.17 6.05
CA MET A 95 -8.31 -1.51 5.21
C MET A 95 -8.37 -0.64 3.95
N SER A 96 -8.05 0.65 4.07
CA SER A 96 -8.00 1.59 2.95
C SER A 96 -7.02 1.14 1.87
N VAL A 97 -5.78 0.84 2.29
CA VAL A 97 -4.73 0.35 1.39
C VAL A 97 -5.15 -1.00 0.78
N ALA A 98 -5.70 -1.92 1.58
CA ALA A 98 -6.14 -3.23 1.11
C ALA A 98 -7.23 -3.11 0.02
N VAL A 99 -8.20 -2.20 0.19
CA VAL A 99 -9.23 -1.93 -0.81
C VAL A 99 -8.63 -1.34 -2.08
N GLY A 100 -7.73 -0.35 -1.97
CA GLY A 100 -7.09 0.29 -3.13
C GLY A 100 -6.28 -0.69 -3.98
N VAL A 101 -5.36 -1.42 -3.35
CA VAL A 101 -4.52 -2.43 -4.02
C VAL A 101 -5.38 -3.58 -4.54
N GLY A 102 -6.25 -4.14 -3.68
CA GLY A 102 -7.06 -5.31 -3.99
C GLY A 102 -8.01 -5.07 -5.17
N SER A 103 -8.56 -3.86 -5.29
CA SER A 103 -9.41 -3.49 -6.43
C SER A 103 -8.68 -3.60 -7.76
N ILE A 104 -7.43 -3.12 -7.83
CA ILE A 104 -6.63 -3.18 -9.06
C ILE A 104 -6.09 -4.56 -9.35
N LEU A 105 -5.66 -5.30 -8.32
CA LEU A 105 -5.25 -6.70 -8.51
C LEU A 105 -6.41 -7.58 -8.98
N LYS A 106 -7.61 -7.36 -8.44
CA LYS A 106 -8.82 -8.04 -8.91
C LYS A 106 -9.13 -7.66 -10.36
N LEU A 107 -9.04 -6.37 -10.70
CA LEU A 107 -9.24 -5.90 -12.05
C LEU A 107 -8.25 -6.54 -13.03
N TYR A 108 -6.96 -6.59 -12.66
CA TYR A 108 -5.91 -7.25 -13.42
C TYR A 108 -6.20 -8.75 -13.63
N ASN A 109 -6.57 -9.46 -12.56
CA ASN A 109 -6.94 -10.89 -12.65
C ASN A 109 -8.18 -11.12 -13.54
N VAL A 110 -9.15 -10.21 -13.55
CA VAL A 110 -10.32 -10.32 -14.44
C VAL A 110 -9.92 -10.07 -15.90
N TYR A 111 -9.08 -9.07 -16.19
CA TYR A 111 -8.63 -8.79 -17.55
C TYR A 111 -7.70 -9.88 -18.11
N MET A 112 -6.77 -10.40 -17.31
CA MET A 112 -5.81 -11.42 -17.75
C MET A 112 -6.37 -12.85 -17.63
N GLY A 113 -7.15 -13.13 -16.58
CA GLY A 113 -7.77 -14.43 -16.31
C GLY A 113 -9.05 -14.68 -17.10
N GLY A 114 -9.78 -13.64 -17.52
CA GLY A 114 -10.93 -13.77 -18.42
C GLY A 114 -10.58 -14.13 -19.87
N LEU A 115 -9.30 -14.03 -20.25
CA LEU A 115 -8.77 -14.44 -21.57
C LEU A 115 -8.25 -15.90 -21.60
N LEU A 116 -8.18 -16.57 -20.45
CA LEU A 116 -7.62 -17.93 -20.31
C LEU A 116 -8.64 -18.96 -19.77
N GLN A 117 -9.93 -18.63 -19.80
CA GLN A 117 -11.01 -19.56 -19.44
C GLN A 117 -11.77 -20.05 -20.66
#